data_AF-A0A1I4DT39-F1
#
_entry.id   AF-A0A1I4DT39-F1
#
_cell.length_a   1.000
_cell.length_b   1.000
_cell.length_c   1.000
_cell.angle_alpha   90.00
_cell.angle_beta   90.00
_cell.angle_gamma   90.00
#
_symmetry.space_group_name_H-M   'P 1'
#
loop_
_entity.id
_entity.type
_entity.pdbx_description
1 polymer ?
#
loop_
_entity_poly.entity_id
_entity_poly.type
_entity_poly.pdbx_seq_one_letter_code
_entity_poly.pdbx_strand_id
1 'polypeptide(L)'
;MKSKLFKNKKILFVCRETYSKPLWFLARDLKEDNEVAAFFIMSSESKFKKCYYNEHTIYEFRENLPDVKLYDVGNICDEFVEGFERSKAPADINFLKEIEKEYSHYKTLGLQLMSSQENTKHYHYREYWSVTSDEENQYWLELNYKNIFHILDEFKPDVILDLDNAELQRTILVEVAYKRNIPYITVEYGKFGYYKFPSFQNAYGIDPYFKKIYEEKLNESDESMRESIDYIKDFREKSSIMNPMYKGTATLQYERDSWSWIFRLMHGKWNYFWNQDFTAGNLKLKKKSHMLYAKTWPYLKYYWNVYMRKRKFLVPNNVFEPPVEGEDYVYMPLHLIPESTVFVKGPFYVDELNLIEQVSKALPVGWKLYVKEHQSMLGERDPEFYKKAAEIANVRVVQVNYYKDPKPWITNCKGVATITGTGAYEAALLGKRSIVFGDVPFSLMDGVTRIRSYEDLPKVIREFGKPIENTHSCAAYLEAVKEAGSEVKINELMNGAEEIFAGRAKEDEEFDGMLEELLRFYEKGYQRWLDGGVR
;
A
#
# COMPACT_ATOMS: atom_id res chain seq x y z
N MET A 1 18.00 8.37 20.77
CA MET A 1 18.63 7.12 20.27
C MET A 1 19.91 7.44 19.50
N LYS A 2 20.89 6.53 19.44
CA LYS A 2 22.11 6.69 18.61
C LYS A 2 22.24 5.53 17.63
N SER A 3 22.49 5.85 16.36
CA SER A 3 22.75 4.83 15.35
C SER A 3 24.20 4.33 15.40
N LYS A 4 24.38 3.04 15.16
CA LYS A 4 25.71 2.42 15.00
C LYS A 4 26.25 2.63 13.58
N LEU A 5 25.37 2.66 12.58
CA LEU A 5 25.74 2.76 11.16
C LEU A 5 25.60 4.16 10.57
N PHE A 6 24.59 4.92 10.99
CA PHE A 6 24.40 6.30 10.56
C PHE A 6 25.20 7.26 11.45
N LYS A 7 26.43 7.55 11.02
CA LYS A 7 27.31 8.54 11.64
C LYS A 7 27.94 9.41 10.57
N ASN A 8 27.87 10.72 10.75
CA ASN A 8 28.33 11.71 9.78
C ASN A 8 27.73 11.47 8.39
N LYS A 9 26.44 11.11 8.33
CA LYS A 9 25.70 10.87 7.10
C LYS A 9 24.75 12.03 6.78
N LYS A 10 24.41 12.17 5.51
CA LYS A 10 23.30 12.98 5.02
C LYS A 10 22.07 12.09 4.82
N ILE A 11 21.07 12.23 5.67
CA ILE A 11 19.87 11.37 5.71
C ILE A 11 18.66 12.15 5.21
N LEU A 12 18.01 11.66 4.16
CA LEU A 12 16.76 12.23 3.65
C LEU A 12 15.57 11.32 4.02
N PHE A 13 14.66 11.84 4.84
CA PHE A 13 13.39 11.17 5.13
C PHE A 13 12.34 11.53 4.09
N VAL A 14 11.59 10.55 3.59
CA VAL A 14 10.42 10.78 2.73
C VAL A 14 9.17 10.77 3.60
N CYS A 15 8.48 11.90 3.66
CA CYS A 15 7.39 12.15 4.59
C CYS A 15 6.05 12.29 3.88
N ARG A 16 5.03 11.67 4.45
CA ARG A 16 3.63 11.77 4.02
C ARG A 16 2.68 11.53 5.17
N GLU A 17 1.83 12.51 5.48
CA GLU A 17 0.71 12.37 6.41
C GLU A 17 1.10 11.67 7.72
N THR A 18 0.32 10.68 8.17
CA THR A 18 0.59 9.97 9.43
C THR A 18 1.90 9.19 9.41
N TYR A 19 2.40 8.77 8.24
CA TYR A 19 3.67 8.04 8.12
C TYR A 19 4.88 8.93 8.41
N SER A 20 4.75 10.27 8.37
CA SER A 20 5.85 11.17 8.76
C SER A 20 6.07 11.21 10.28
N LYS A 21 5.07 10.81 11.08
CA LYS A 21 5.10 11.00 12.53
C LYS A 21 6.21 10.21 13.23
N PRO A 22 6.39 8.89 12.97
CA PRO A 22 7.52 8.17 13.54
C PRO A 22 8.87 8.67 13.01
N LEU A 23 8.92 9.14 11.75
CA LEU A 23 10.12 9.70 11.14
C LEU A 23 10.56 11.01 11.79
N TRP A 24 9.63 11.80 12.35
CA TRP A 24 9.96 13.00 13.12
C TRP A 24 10.84 12.67 14.32
N PHE A 25 10.53 11.62 15.08
CA PHE A 25 11.31 11.20 16.24
C PHE A 25 12.70 10.69 15.82
N LEU A 26 12.77 9.91 14.73
CA LEU A 26 14.07 9.49 14.19
C LEU A 26 14.89 10.68 13.68
N ALA A 27 14.27 11.65 13.02
CA ALA A 27 14.94 12.86 12.55
C ALA A 27 15.47 13.70 13.72
N ARG A 28 14.67 13.87 14.78
CA ARG A 28 15.08 14.53 16.03
C ARG A 28 16.32 13.88 16.64
N ASP A 29 16.35 12.55 16.68
CA ASP A 29 17.41 11.82 17.36
C ASP A 29 18.68 11.69 16.50
N LEU A 30 18.53 11.47 15.19
CA LEU A 30 19.67 11.26 14.31
C LEU A 30 20.40 12.55 13.93
N LYS A 31 19.75 13.72 14.02
CA LYS A 31 20.38 15.01 13.68
C LYS A 31 21.57 15.38 14.57
N GLU A 32 21.71 14.76 15.74
CA GLU A 32 22.82 15.01 16.67
C GLU A 32 24.19 14.60 16.08
N ASP A 33 24.22 13.53 15.28
CA ASP A 33 25.45 12.96 14.69
C ASP A 33 25.42 13.00 13.14
N ASN A 34 24.39 13.57 12.51
CA ASN A 34 24.13 13.51 11.07
C ASN A 34 23.49 14.81 10.54
N GLU A 35 23.63 15.07 9.24
CA GLU A 35 22.86 16.10 8.55
C GLU A 35 21.54 15.49 8.09
N VAL A 36 20.40 16.02 8.56
CA VAL A 36 19.08 15.42 8.32
C VAL A 36 18.19 16.39 7.55
N ALA A 37 17.48 15.86 6.55
CA ALA A 37 16.42 16.55 5.84
C ALA A 37 15.16 15.68 5.78
N ALA A 38 14.01 16.32 5.58
CA ALA A 38 12.75 15.65 5.29
C ALA A 38 12.11 16.23 4.01
N PHE A 39 11.56 15.36 3.17
CA PHE A 39 10.86 15.71 1.93
C PHE A 39 9.38 15.33 2.04
N PHE A 40 8.50 16.33 2.09
CA PHE A 40 7.06 16.15 2.12
C PHE A 40 6.47 16.09 0.71
N ILE A 41 5.86 14.96 0.37
CA ILE A 41 5.48 14.65 -1.01
C ILE A 41 4.03 14.99 -1.36
N MET A 42 3.19 15.34 -0.40
CA MET A 42 1.77 15.60 -0.62
C MET A 42 1.45 17.08 -0.87
N SER A 43 0.75 17.35 -1.97
CA SER A 43 0.34 18.70 -2.40
C SER A 43 -0.47 19.45 -1.34
N SER A 44 -1.52 18.81 -0.81
CA SER A 44 -2.36 19.36 0.27
C SER A 44 -1.56 19.61 1.54
N GLU A 45 -0.69 18.69 1.91
CA GLU A 45 0.06 18.74 3.17
C GLU A 45 1.02 19.93 3.15
N SER A 46 1.71 20.10 2.02
CA SER A 46 2.71 21.14 1.78
C SER A 46 2.09 22.55 1.72
N LYS A 47 0.93 22.68 1.06
CA LYS A 47 0.34 24.00 0.71
C LYS A 47 -0.75 24.49 1.64
N PHE A 48 -1.41 23.61 2.40
CA PHE A 48 -2.44 24.06 3.32
C PHE A 48 -1.83 24.85 4.47
N LYS A 49 -2.50 25.96 4.81
CA LYS A 49 -2.30 26.62 6.11
C LYS A 49 -2.59 25.63 7.23
N LYS A 50 -1.86 25.78 8.35
CA LYS A 50 -1.96 24.87 9.50
C LYS A 50 -3.40 24.59 9.87
N CYS A 51 -3.75 23.31 9.89
CA CYS A 51 -5.07 22.80 10.21
C CYS A 51 -4.94 21.37 10.74
N TYR A 52 -6.06 20.76 11.15
CA TYR A 52 -6.08 19.40 11.69
C TYR A 52 -5.46 18.35 10.75
N TYR A 53 -5.40 18.61 9.44
CA TYR A 53 -4.76 17.70 8.49
C TYR A 53 -3.24 17.61 8.67
N ASN A 54 -2.58 18.74 8.95
CA ASN A 54 -1.14 18.85 8.80
C ASN A 54 -0.42 19.48 10.01
N GLU A 55 -1.15 19.77 11.09
CA GLU A 55 -0.57 20.29 12.32
C GLU A 55 0.47 19.34 12.93
N HIS A 56 0.15 18.05 13.03
CA HIS A 56 1.02 17.01 13.58
C HIS A 56 1.84 16.28 12.51
N THR A 57 2.06 16.91 11.35
CA THR A 57 2.88 16.35 10.27
C THR A 57 3.94 17.36 9.82
N ILE A 58 3.75 18.08 8.72
CA ILE A 58 4.73 19.05 8.22
C ILE A 58 4.90 20.24 9.17
N TYR A 59 3.83 20.69 9.85
CA TYR A 59 3.97 21.80 10.81
C TYR A 59 4.70 21.39 12.08
N GLU A 60 4.59 20.13 12.49
CA GLU A 60 5.37 19.57 13.59
C GLU A 60 6.88 19.62 13.28
N PHE A 61 7.27 19.31 12.03
CA PHE A 61 8.63 19.51 11.58
C PHE A 61 9.03 20.99 11.53
N ARG A 62 8.19 21.86 10.94
CA ARG A 62 8.48 23.30 10.78
C ARG A 62 8.63 24.03 12.12
N GLU A 63 7.80 23.70 13.10
CA GLU A 63 7.73 24.42 14.37
C GLU A 63 8.61 23.81 15.45
N ASN A 64 8.71 22.48 15.51
CA ASN A 64 9.38 21.76 16.59
C ASN A 64 10.69 21.07 16.18
N LEU A 65 11.05 21.07 14.89
CA LEU A 65 12.37 20.65 14.37
C LEU A 65 12.93 21.62 13.31
N PRO A 66 13.09 22.92 13.61
CA PRO A 66 13.51 23.92 12.63
C PRO A 66 14.92 23.70 12.05
N ASP A 67 15.77 22.94 12.76
CA ASP A 67 17.13 22.61 12.28
C ASP A 67 17.14 21.52 11.20
N VAL A 68 16.07 20.74 11.07
CA VAL A 68 15.93 19.73 10.02
C VAL A 68 15.52 20.44 8.74
N LYS A 69 16.31 20.30 7.70
CA LYS A 69 16.01 20.94 6.42
C LYS A 69 14.75 20.34 5.79
N LEU A 70 13.80 21.19 5.41
CA LEU A 70 12.53 20.76 4.83
C LEU A 70 12.46 21.06 3.34
N TYR A 71 12.20 20.01 2.57
CA TYR A 71 11.80 20.08 1.17
C TYR A 71 10.32 19.69 1.08
N ASP A 72 9.61 20.24 0.10
CA ASP A 72 8.23 19.87 -0.16
C ASP A 72 7.85 20.06 -1.63
N VAL A 73 6.61 19.70 -1.98
CA VAL A 73 6.06 19.86 -3.33
C VAL A 73 5.29 21.18 -3.51
N GLY A 74 5.40 22.12 -2.55
CA GLY A 74 4.60 23.33 -2.53
C GLY A 74 4.88 24.27 -3.70
N ASN A 75 6.15 24.50 -4.01
CA ASN A 75 6.54 25.40 -5.12
C ASN A 75 6.03 24.87 -6.47
N ILE A 76 6.17 23.55 -6.70
CA ILE A 76 5.69 22.95 -7.95
C ILE A 76 4.16 22.91 -8.05
N CYS A 77 3.42 22.99 -6.94
CA CYS A 77 1.97 23.18 -6.99
C CYS A 77 1.58 24.54 -7.58
N ASP A 78 2.31 25.60 -7.23
CA ASP A 78 2.06 26.93 -7.80
C ASP A 78 2.48 26.96 -9.27
N GLU A 79 3.65 26.41 -9.61
CA GLU A 79 4.14 26.31 -10.98
C GLU A 79 3.21 25.48 -11.89
N PHE A 80 2.58 24.45 -11.33
CA PHE A 80 1.55 23.67 -12.02
C PHE A 80 0.36 24.55 -12.43
N VAL A 81 -0.20 25.30 -11.47
CA VAL A 81 -1.35 26.18 -11.71
C VAL A 81 -0.98 27.31 -12.69
N GLU A 82 0.14 27.98 -12.45
CA GLU A 82 0.61 29.08 -13.30
C GLU A 82 0.98 28.62 -14.72
N GLY A 83 1.45 27.38 -14.88
CA GLY A 83 1.69 26.79 -16.19
C GLY A 83 0.41 26.67 -17.01
N PHE A 84 -0.67 26.18 -16.41
CA PHE A 84 -1.97 26.04 -17.08
C PHE A 84 -2.72 27.36 -17.27
N GLU A 85 -2.42 28.39 -16.49
CA GLU A 85 -2.89 29.75 -16.77
C GLU A 85 -2.22 30.35 -18.02
N ARG A 86 -0.99 29.94 -18.33
CA ARG A 86 -0.19 30.46 -19.46
C ARG A 86 -0.34 29.63 -20.75
N SER A 87 -0.46 28.32 -20.65
CA SER A 87 -0.51 27.39 -21.77
C SER A 87 -1.48 26.24 -21.50
N LYS A 88 -2.11 25.72 -22.56
CA LYS A 88 -2.95 24.51 -22.45
C LYS A 88 -2.16 23.20 -22.37
N ALA A 89 -0.87 23.23 -22.74
CA ALA A 89 0.05 22.11 -22.68
C ALA A 89 1.43 22.67 -22.29
N PRO A 90 1.65 23.00 -21.00
CA PRO A 90 2.89 23.64 -20.54
C PRO A 90 4.10 22.70 -20.48
N ALA A 91 3.90 21.38 -20.64
CA ALA A 91 4.95 20.39 -20.46
C ALA A 91 6.04 20.42 -21.54
N ASP A 92 7.29 20.22 -21.13
CA ASP A 92 8.44 19.94 -22.00
C ASP A 92 8.49 18.43 -22.34
N ILE A 93 7.94 18.11 -23.52
CA ILE A 93 7.90 16.74 -24.03
C ILE A 93 9.29 16.18 -24.35
N ASN A 94 10.27 17.01 -24.70
CA ASN A 94 11.62 16.53 -24.97
C ASN A 94 12.30 16.11 -23.67
N PHE A 95 12.14 16.90 -22.60
CA PHE A 95 12.58 16.52 -21.26
C PHE A 95 11.95 15.19 -20.83
N LEU A 96 10.62 15.02 -20.95
CA LEU A 96 9.97 13.76 -20.57
C LEU A 96 10.46 12.54 -21.37
N LYS A 97 10.78 12.70 -22.66
CA LYS A 97 11.39 11.63 -23.47
C LYS A 97 12.78 11.24 -23.00
N GLU A 98 13.58 12.22 -22.57
CA GLU A 98 14.89 11.96 -21.95
C GLU A 98 14.72 11.24 -20.63
N ILE A 99 13.74 11.66 -19.82
CA ILE A 99 13.42 10.99 -18.55
C ILE A 99 12.99 9.54 -18.77
N GLU A 100 12.08 9.25 -19.71
CA GLU A 100 11.65 7.87 -20.01
C GLU A 100 12.86 6.98 -20.38
N LYS A 101 13.81 7.53 -21.14
CA LYS A 101 15.02 6.79 -21.54
C LYS A 101 15.95 6.52 -20.36
N GLU A 102 16.05 7.44 -19.41
CA GLU A 102 17.07 7.40 -18.36
C GLU A 102 16.59 6.87 -16.99
N TYR A 103 15.30 7.00 -16.69
CA TYR A 103 14.71 6.81 -15.36
C TYR A 103 13.46 5.91 -15.40
N SER A 104 13.52 4.83 -16.19
CA SER A 104 12.48 3.79 -16.27
C SER A 104 13.09 2.40 -16.06
N HIS A 105 13.93 2.27 -15.03
CA HIS A 105 14.60 1.02 -14.67
C HIS A 105 13.63 -0.02 -14.11
N TYR A 106 12.62 0.42 -13.35
CA TYR A 106 11.59 -0.43 -12.80
C TYR A 106 10.23 -0.22 -13.45
N LYS A 107 9.89 1.04 -13.78
CA LYS A 107 8.59 1.40 -14.34
C LYS A 107 8.71 2.48 -15.40
N THR A 108 8.00 2.29 -16.52
CA THR A 108 7.72 3.35 -17.50
C THR A 108 6.99 4.52 -16.83
N LEU A 109 7.05 5.72 -17.41
CA LEU A 109 6.39 6.90 -16.84
C LEU A 109 4.88 6.75 -16.64
N GLY A 110 4.20 6.03 -17.54
CA GLY A 110 2.78 5.72 -17.38
C GLY A 110 2.48 4.90 -16.11
N LEU A 111 3.32 3.92 -15.78
CA LEU A 111 3.19 3.12 -14.56
C LEU A 111 3.60 3.86 -13.29
N GLN A 112 4.43 4.90 -13.41
CA GLN A 112 4.74 5.82 -12.32
C GLN A 112 3.52 6.71 -12.02
N LEU A 113 2.88 7.29 -13.04
CA LEU A 113 1.64 8.07 -12.87
C LEU A 113 0.50 7.29 -12.21
N MET A 114 0.49 5.97 -12.38
CA MET A 114 -0.50 5.09 -11.76
C MET A 114 -0.40 5.01 -10.24
N SER A 115 0.68 5.44 -9.58
CA SER A 115 0.85 5.23 -8.13
C SER A 115 0.11 6.23 -7.24
N SER A 116 -0.48 7.29 -7.81
CA SER A 116 -1.19 8.33 -7.07
C SER A 116 -2.68 8.31 -7.38
N GLN A 117 -3.49 8.48 -6.33
CA GLN A 117 -4.95 8.46 -6.46
C GLN A 117 -5.46 9.70 -7.21
N GLU A 118 -4.79 10.84 -7.04
CA GLU A 118 -5.15 12.08 -7.72
C GLU A 118 -5.04 11.99 -9.25
N ASN A 119 -4.15 11.13 -9.78
CA ASN A 119 -3.92 10.91 -11.21
C ASN A 119 -4.76 9.77 -11.81
N THR A 120 -5.48 9.00 -10.99
CA THR A 120 -6.04 7.72 -11.40
C THR A 120 -7.55 7.61 -11.17
N LYS A 121 -8.25 8.76 -11.21
CA LYS A 121 -9.69 8.83 -10.96
C LYS A 121 -10.52 7.89 -11.85
N HIS A 122 -10.10 7.61 -13.07
CA HIS A 122 -10.76 6.67 -13.99
C HIS A 122 -10.74 5.21 -13.51
N TYR A 123 -9.82 4.86 -12.61
CA TYR A 123 -9.70 3.52 -12.04
C TYR A 123 -10.38 3.35 -10.68
N HIS A 124 -10.95 4.41 -10.10
CA HIS A 124 -11.53 4.31 -8.76
C HIS A 124 -12.77 5.21 -8.54
N TYR A 125 -13.52 4.92 -7.49
CA TYR A 125 -14.86 5.49 -7.30
C TYR A 125 -14.91 6.79 -6.50
N ARG A 126 -13.79 7.26 -5.95
CA ARG A 126 -13.70 8.51 -5.16
C ARG A 126 -14.03 9.74 -6.00
N GLU A 127 -15.29 10.18 -6.00
CA GLU A 127 -15.83 11.29 -6.86
C GLU A 127 -15.30 12.68 -6.50
N TYR A 128 -14.58 12.81 -5.40
CA TYR A 128 -13.99 14.08 -4.96
C TYR A 128 -12.66 14.43 -5.64
N TRP A 129 -12.10 13.49 -6.39
CA TRP A 129 -11.01 13.71 -7.33
C TRP A 129 -11.55 13.94 -8.74
N SER A 130 -10.85 14.76 -9.52
CA SER A 130 -11.20 15.03 -10.91
C SER A 130 -10.51 14.02 -11.83
N VAL A 131 -11.09 13.77 -13.01
CA VAL A 131 -10.38 13.08 -14.09
C VAL A 131 -9.30 14.04 -14.59
N THR A 132 -8.07 13.56 -14.72
CA THR A 132 -6.94 14.33 -15.24
C THR A 132 -6.77 14.09 -16.74
N SER A 133 -6.34 15.14 -17.44
CA SER A 133 -5.92 15.09 -18.85
C SER A 133 -4.49 14.56 -18.99
N ASP A 134 -4.12 14.18 -20.21
CA ASP A 134 -2.75 13.75 -20.53
C ASP A 134 -1.76 14.91 -20.31
N GLU A 135 -2.12 16.12 -20.71
CA GLU A 135 -1.31 17.33 -20.51
C GLU A 135 -1.08 17.63 -19.03
N GLU A 136 -2.11 17.49 -18.18
CA GLU A 136 -1.98 17.67 -16.72
C GLU A 136 -1.03 16.63 -16.11
N ASN A 137 -1.18 15.37 -16.51
CA ASN A 137 -0.33 14.30 -16.01
C ASN A 137 1.13 14.48 -16.46
N GLN A 138 1.37 14.85 -17.72
CA GLN A 138 2.71 15.10 -18.26
C GLN A 138 3.39 16.27 -17.55
N TYR A 139 2.69 17.38 -17.37
CA TYR A 139 3.28 18.53 -16.71
C TYR A 139 3.56 18.27 -15.23
N TRP A 140 2.65 17.58 -14.54
CA TRP A 140 2.88 17.20 -13.14
C TRP A 140 4.07 16.28 -12.98
N LEU A 141 4.23 15.31 -13.90
CA LEU A 141 5.37 14.42 -13.93
C LEU A 141 6.69 15.18 -14.12
N GLU A 142 6.75 16.09 -15.10
CA GLU A 142 7.91 16.94 -15.35
C GLU A 142 8.32 17.73 -14.10
N LEU A 143 7.36 18.43 -13.48
CA LEU A 143 7.63 19.26 -12.32
C LEU A 143 8.13 18.43 -11.12
N ASN A 144 7.58 17.24 -10.90
CA ASN A 144 8.06 16.36 -9.84
C ASN A 144 9.49 15.86 -10.11
N TYR A 145 9.83 15.49 -11.35
CA TYR A 145 11.21 15.13 -11.70
C TYR A 145 12.19 16.29 -11.47
N LYS A 146 11.85 17.50 -11.93
CA LYS A 146 12.68 18.69 -11.73
C LYS A 146 12.87 19.01 -10.25
N ASN A 147 11.81 18.92 -9.44
CA ASN A 147 11.90 19.14 -8.00
C ASN A 147 12.78 18.10 -7.32
N ILE A 148 12.61 16.82 -7.65
CA ILE A 148 13.42 15.73 -7.08
C ILE A 148 14.89 15.88 -7.47
N PHE A 149 15.20 16.24 -8.71
CA PHE A 149 16.59 16.55 -9.10
C PHE A 149 17.16 17.69 -8.27
N HIS A 150 16.43 18.80 -8.15
CA HIS A 150 16.86 19.93 -7.34
C HIS A 150 17.15 19.53 -5.88
N ILE A 151 16.23 18.80 -5.24
CA ILE A 151 16.38 18.33 -3.85
C ILE A 151 17.63 17.44 -3.70
N LEU A 152 17.81 16.47 -4.60
CA LEU A 152 18.92 15.53 -4.52
C LEU A 152 20.27 16.17 -4.90
N ASP A 153 20.28 17.18 -5.78
CA ASP A 153 21.47 17.95 -6.15
C ASP A 153 21.90 18.90 -5.03
N GLU A 154 20.94 19.50 -4.33
CA GLU A 154 21.18 20.41 -3.23
C GLU A 154 21.60 19.67 -1.96
N PHE A 155 20.80 18.67 -1.54
CA PHE A 155 21.06 17.95 -0.29
C PHE A 155 22.20 16.93 -0.41
N LYS A 156 22.24 16.19 -1.53
CA LYS A 156 23.16 15.07 -1.80
C LYS A 156 23.12 13.99 -0.70
N PRO A 157 21.97 13.32 -0.49
CA PRO A 157 21.84 12.33 0.57
C PRO A 157 22.77 11.13 0.37
N ASP A 158 23.34 10.64 1.47
CA ASP A 158 24.02 9.35 1.54
C ASP A 158 23.03 8.18 1.62
N VAL A 159 21.82 8.44 2.12
CA VAL A 159 20.74 7.47 2.25
C VAL A 159 19.37 8.17 2.27
N ILE A 160 18.38 7.52 1.67
CA ILE A 160 16.97 7.93 1.69
C ILE A 160 16.17 6.88 2.47
N LEU A 161 15.39 7.30 3.46
CA LEU A 161 14.62 6.43 4.36
C LEU A 161 13.12 6.73 4.26
N ASP A 162 12.29 5.69 4.14
CA ASP A 162 10.84 5.80 3.94
C ASP A 162 10.07 4.63 4.58
N LEU A 163 8.79 4.86 4.86
CA LEU A 163 7.87 3.95 5.52
C LEU A 163 6.67 3.54 4.67
N ASP A 164 6.57 4.04 3.45
CA ASP A 164 5.45 3.76 2.55
C ASP A 164 5.96 3.68 1.10
N ASN A 165 5.13 3.13 0.21
CA ASN A 165 5.47 2.89 -1.19
C ASN A 165 4.44 3.49 -2.17
N ALA A 166 3.39 4.13 -1.66
CA ALA A 166 2.40 4.83 -2.46
C ALA A 166 2.89 6.21 -2.91
N GLU A 167 2.25 6.77 -3.93
CA GLU A 167 2.50 8.10 -4.52
C GLU A 167 3.60 8.20 -5.59
N LEU A 168 3.32 9.06 -6.57
CA LEU A 168 4.16 9.36 -7.74
C LEU A 168 5.58 9.74 -7.34
N GLN A 169 5.74 10.60 -6.35
CA GLN A 169 7.05 11.10 -5.92
C GLN A 169 7.97 9.96 -5.46
N ARG A 170 7.43 8.93 -4.79
CA ARG A 170 8.20 7.75 -4.39
C ARG A 170 8.65 6.94 -5.59
N THR A 171 7.78 6.79 -6.59
CA THR A 171 8.13 6.09 -7.83
C THR A 171 9.18 6.83 -8.66
N ILE A 172 9.21 8.15 -8.61
CA ILE A 172 10.26 8.95 -9.22
C ILE A 172 11.55 8.84 -8.40
N LEU A 173 11.47 9.01 -7.08
CA LEU A 173 12.63 8.94 -6.18
C LEU A 173 13.39 7.63 -6.32
N VAL A 174 12.71 6.49 -6.44
CA VAL A 174 13.39 5.19 -6.61
C VAL A 174 14.15 5.07 -7.92
N GLU A 175 13.61 5.60 -9.02
CA GLU A 175 14.28 5.62 -10.32
C GLU A 175 15.53 6.52 -10.28
N VAL A 176 15.39 7.72 -9.71
CA VAL A 176 16.50 8.67 -9.61
C VAL A 176 17.57 8.19 -8.64
N ALA A 177 17.19 7.64 -7.48
CA ALA A 177 18.12 7.06 -6.51
C ALA A 177 18.84 5.82 -7.10
N TYR A 178 18.14 5.00 -7.88
CA TYR A 178 18.75 3.88 -8.60
C TYR A 178 19.88 4.37 -9.52
N LYS A 179 19.55 5.31 -10.42
CA LYS A 179 20.50 5.91 -11.37
C LYS A 179 21.70 6.56 -10.69
N ARG A 180 21.47 7.25 -9.57
CA ARG A 180 22.50 8.00 -8.82
C ARG A 180 23.27 7.16 -7.81
N ASN A 181 23.00 5.86 -7.72
CA ASN A 181 23.61 4.96 -6.73
C ASN A 181 23.43 5.40 -5.28
N ILE A 182 22.24 5.92 -4.95
CA ILE A 182 21.86 6.30 -3.59
C ILE A 182 20.99 5.18 -3.01
N PRO A 183 21.28 4.65 -1.81
CA PRO A 183 20.41 3.67 -1.17
C PRO A 183 19.09 4.33 -0.78
N TYR A 184 18.01 3.89 -1.42
CA TYR A 184 16.64 4.23 -1.04
C TYR A 184 16.00 3.02 -0.35
N ILE A 185 15.76 3.15 0.94
CA ILE A 185 15.23 2.08 1.79
C ILE A 185 13.77 2.39 2.10
N THR A 186 12.86 1.57 1.55
CA THR A 186 11.44 1.56 1.92
C THR A 186 11.06 0.23 2.58
N VAL A 187 9.78 0.05 2.86
CA VAL A 187 9.22 -1.11 3.55
C VAL A 187 8.57 -2.13 2.59
N GLU A 188 8.86 -3.41 2.81
CA GLU A 188 8.09 -4.53 2.28
C GLU A 188 7.46 -5.36 3.41
N TYR A 189 6.23 -5.81 3.19
CA TYR A 189 5.42 -6.53 4.15
C TYR A 189 5.51 -8.04 3.90
N GLY A 190 6.27 -8.76 4.73
CA GLY A 190 6.43 -10.22 4.65
C GLY A 190 5.18 -11.04 4.98
N LYS A 191 4.11 -10.40 5.50
CA LYS A 191 2.83 -11.00 5.91
C LYS A 191 2.93 -12.03 7.05
N PHE A 192 4.01 -11.98 7.83
CA PHE A 192 4.21 -12.80 9.02
C PHE A 192 4.41 -11.91 10.25
N GLY A 193 3.51 -12.02 11.24
CA GLY A 193 3.55 -11.22 12.46
C GLY A 193 3.68 -9.71 12.19
N TYR A 194 4.54 -9.04 12.95
CA TYR A 194 4.92 -7.66 12.73
C TYR A 194 6.18 -7.49 11.87
N TYR A 195 6.73 -8.57 11.31
CA TYR A 195 7.94 -8.50 10.51
C TYR A 195 7.72 -7.73 9.20
N LYS A 196 8.60 -6.76 8.98
CA LYS A 196 8.79 -6.08 7.69
C LYS A 196 10.26 -6.13 7.33
N PHE A 197 10.57 -6.14 6.04
CA PHE A 197 11.95 -6.13 5.56
C PHE A 197 12.22 -4.99 4.58
N PRO A 198 13.47 -4.50 4.49
CA PRO A 198 13.85 -3.41 3.59
C PRO A 198 13.61 -3.76 2.12
N SER A 199 13.05 -2.85 1.33
CA SER A 199 13.05 -2.95 -0.14
C SER A 199 13.77 -1.76 -0.74
N PHE A 200 14.49 -2.02 -1.84
CA PHE A 200 15.30 -1.03 -2.56
C PHE A 200 14.76 -0.73 -3.96
N GLN A 201 13.60 -1.29 -4.28
CA GLN A 201 12.87 -1.14 -5.54
C GLN A 201 11.42 -0.71 -5.30
N ASN A 202 11.18 0.08 -4.26
CA ASN A 202 9.85 0.56 -3.85
C ASN A 202 8.79 -0.57 -3.73
N ALA A 203 9.23 -1.78 -3.36
CA ALA A 203 8.42 -2.99 -3.28
C ALA A 203 7.66 -3.37 -4.57
N TYR A 204 8.21 -3.04 -5.75
CA TYR A 204 7.61 -3.43 -7.05
C TYR A 204 7.67 -4.93 -7.33
N GLY A 205 8.63 -5.61 -6.72
CA GLY A 205 8.84 -7.04 -6.86
C GLY A 205 9.64 -7.59 -5.68
N ILE A 206 10.28 -8.73 -5.89
CA ILE A 206 11.06 -9.42 -4.86
C ILE A 206 12.52 -8.97 -4.97
N ASP A 207 13.07 -8.38 -3.92
CA ASP A 207 14.47 -7.96 -3.91
C ASP A 207 15.39 -9.18 -4.04
N PRO A 208 16.47 -9.13 -4.86
CA PRO A 208 17.35 -10.28 -5.09
C PRO A 208 17.92 -10.89 -3.80
N TYR A 209 18.28 -10.04 -2.84
CA TYR A 209 18.79 -10.49 -1.54
C TYR A 209 17.76 -11.34 -0.78
N PHE A 210 16.47 -10.99 -0.85
CA PHE A 210 15.42 -11.73 -0.16
C PHE A 210 15.22 -13.11 -0.80
N LYS A 211 15.27 -13.17 -2.14
CA LYS A 211 15.22 -14.44 -2.87
C LYS A 211 16.39 -15.36 -2.48
N LYS A 212 17.60 -14.81 -2.35
CA LYS A 212 18.78 -15.55 -1.91
C LYS A 212 18.61 -16.12 -0.49
N ILE A 213 18.15 -15.29 0.45
CA ILE A 213 17.87 -15.75 1.83
C ILE A 213 16.85 -16.91 1.79
N TYR A 214 15.78 -16.76 1.00
CA TYR A 214 14.77 -17.82 0.85
C TYR A 214 15.37 -19.13 0.30
N GLU A 215 16.17 -19.04 -0.76
CA GLU A 215 16.85 -20.20 -1.36
C GLU A 215 17.81 -20.88 -0.36
N GLU A 216 18.50 -20.11 0.48
CA GLU A 216 19.34 -20.64 1.56
C GLU A 216 18.49 -21.39 2.61
N LYS A 217 17.39 -20.78 3.07
CA LYS A 217 16.46 -21.42 4.02
C LYS A 217 15.79 -22.67 3.47
N LEU A 218 15.48 -22.69 2.18
CA LEU A 218 14.90 -23.85 1.51
C LEU A 218 15.86 -25.06 1.45
N ASN A 219 17.16 -24.85 1.61
CA ASN A 219 18.14 -25.93 1.66
C ASN A 219 18.45 -26.39 3.11
N GLU A 220 17.90 -25.72 4.11
CA GLU A 220 18.05 -26.14 5.51
C GLU A 220 17.14 -27.34 5.85
N SER A 221 17.36 -27.98 6.98
CA SER A 221 16.54 -29.13 7.43
C SER A 221 15.28 -28.68 8.17
N ASP A 222 14.21 -29.49 8.14
CA ASP A 222 13.01 -29.24 8.97
C ASP A 222 13.31 -29.06 10.46
N GLU A 223 14.34 -29.74 10.98
CA GLU A 223 14.74 -29.65 12.39
C GLU A 223 15.28 -28.26 12.74
N SER A 224 15.99 -27.57 11.82
CA SER A 224 16.48 -26.21 12.07
C SER A 224 15.37 -25.16 11.99
N MET A 225 14.30 -25.44 11.24
CA MET A 225 13.14 -24.56 11.06
C MET A 225 11.92 -25.01 11.89
N ARG A 226 12.14 -25.81 12.94
CA ARG A 226 11.09 -26.49 13.70
C ARG A 226 9.99 -25.55 14.21
N GLU A 227 10.37 -24.38 14.71
CA GLU A 227 9.40 -23.38 15.18
C GLU A 227 8.43 -22.93 14.06
N SER A 228 8.97 -22.66 12.87
CA SER A 228 8.16 -22.26 11.70
C SER A 228 7.33 -23.42 11.16
N ILE A 229 7.86 -24.64 11.17
CA ILE A 229 7.11 -25.86 10.83
C ILE A 229 5.91 -26.04 11.77
N ASP A 230 6.15 -25.92 13.08
CA ASP A 230 5.10 -26.09 14.09
C ASP A 230 4.06 -24.96 14.00
N TYR A 231 4.48 -23.72 13.71
CA TYR A 231 3.56 -22.61 13.42
C TYR A 231 2.63 -22.92 12.25
N ILE A 232 3.13 -23.50 11.15
CA ILE A 232 2.31 -23.83 9.98
C ILE A 232 1.31 -24.94 10.29
N LYS A 233 1.73 -25.97 11.04
CA LYS A 233 0.84 -27.04 11.50
C LYS A 233 -0.28 -26.48 12.36
N ASP A 234 0.06 -25.65 13.34
CA ASP A 234 -0.91 -24.95 14.19
C ASP A 234 -1.85 -24.04 13.38
N PHE A 235 -1.33 -23.30 12.40
CA PHE A 235 -2.15 -22.47 11.49
C PHE A 235 -3.20 -23.30 10.71
N ARG A 236 -2.82 -24.50 10.28
CA ARG A 236 -3.73 -25.44 9.60
C ARG A 236 -4.79 -26.03 10.52
N GLU A 237 -4.48 -26.21 11.80
CA GLU A 237 -5.40 -26.78 12.79
C GLU A 237 -6.36 -25.74 13.41
N LYS A 238 -5.91 -24.48 13.54
CA LYS A 238 -6.70 -23.39 14.14
C LYS A 238 -8.08 -23.21 13.52
N SER A 239 -9.12 -23.01 14.33
CA SER A 239 -10.47 -22.74 13.81
C SER A 239 -10.61 -21.39 13.09
N SER A 240 -9.74 -20.43 13.39
CA SER A 240 -9.73 -19.07 12.84
C SER A 240 -8.28 -18.64 12.55
N ILE A 241 -8.07 -18.00 11.39
CA ILE A 241 -6.76 -17.47 10.96
C ILE A 241 -6.77 -15.95 10.86
N MET A 242 -7.81 -15.31 11.38
CA MET A 242 -7.97 -13.87 11.38
C MET A 242 -6.78 -13.17 12.04
N ASN A 243 -6.13 -12.29 11.29
CA ASN A 243 -4.94 -11.60 11.76
C ASN A 243 -5.30 -10.60 12.89
N PRO A 244 -4.70 -10.71 14.09
CA PRO A 244 -4.96 -9.81 15.21
C PRO A 244 -4.72 -8.33 14.89
N MET A 245 -3.80 -8.00 13.97
CA MET A 245 -3.49 -6.62 13.58
C MET A 245 -4.68 -5.87 12.98
N TYR A 246 -5.70 -6.58 12.48
CA TYR A 246 -6.89 -5.96 11.91
C TYR A 246 -8.02 -5.75 12.94
N LYS A 247 -7.84 -6.16 14.20
CA LYS A 247 -8.85 -6.00 15.26
C LYS A 247 -9.17 -4.51 15.46
N GLY A 248 -10.46 -4.17 15.38
CA GLY A 248 -10.94 -2.79 15.51
C GLY A 248 -10.83 -1.94 14.23
N THR A 249 -10.34 -2.49 13.12
CA THR A 249 -10.27 -1.80 11.82
C THR A 249 -11.50 -2.11 10.96
N ALA A 250 -11.72 -1.31 9.90
CA ALA A 250 -12.79 -1.54 8.92
C ALA A 250 -12.70 -2.92 8.23
N THR A 251 -11.50 -3.52 8.18
CA THR A 251 -11.24 -4.83 7.57
C THR A 251 -11.95 -5.97 8.31
N LEU A 252 -12.23 -5.83 9.61
CA LEU A 252 -12.96 -6.82 10.42
C LEU A 252 -14.39 -6.38 10.76
N GLN A 253 -14.94 -5.44 10.00
CA GLN A 253 -16.29 -4.96 10.22
C GLN A 253 -17.32 -5.76 9.42
N TYR A 254 -17.98 -6.71 10.09
CA TYR A 254 -18.99 -7.61 9.49
C TYR A 254 -20.44 -7.23 9.79
N GLU A 255 -20.63 -6.19 10.59
CA GLU A 255 -21.94 -5.76 11.08
C GLU A 255 -22.25 -4.33 10.63
N ARG A 256 -23.55 -4.03 10.50
CA ARG A 256 -24.00 -2.70 10.11
C ARG A 256 -23.65 -1.70 11.21
N ASP A 257 -23.05 -0.59 10.83
CA ASP A 257 -22.89 0.55 11.72
C ASP A 257 -24.25 1.02 12.25
N SER A 258 -24.29 1.61 13.44
CA SER A 258 -25.49 2.28 13.94
C SER A 258 -25.65 3.66 13.28
N TRP A 259 -26.87 4.18 13.21
CA TRP A 259 -27.11 5.53 12.67
C TRP A 259 -26.39 6.60 13.50
N SER A 260 -26.42 6.49 14.82
CA SER A 260 -25.71 7.41 15.72
C SER A 260 -24.20 7.43 15.46
N TRP A 261 -23.59 6.28 15.20
CA TRP A 261 -22.18 6.20 14.85
C TRP A 261 -21.86 6.87 13.51
N ILE A 262 -22.69 6.64 12.48
CA ILE A 262 -22.52 7.27 11.17
C ILE A 262 -22.65 8.79 11.27
N PHE A 263 -23.68 9.29 11.96
CA PHE A 263 -23.85 10.74 12.17
C PHE A 263 -22.66 11.34 12.92
N ARG A 264 -22.13 10.65 13.94
CA ARG A 264 -20.92 11.08 14.66
C ARG A 264 -19.71 11.15 13.73
N LEU A 265 -19.48 10.15 12.89
CA LEU A 265 -18.39 10.17 11.91
C LEU A 265 -18.53 11.31 10.90
N MET A 266 -19.73 11.51 10.36
CA MET A 266 -19.99 12.56 9.39
C MET A 266 -19.86 13.96 10.00
N HIS A 267 -20.29 14.13 11.24
CA HIS A 267 -20.05 15.35 12.02
C HIS A 267 -18.56 15.58 12.26
N GLY A 268 -17.78 14.53 12.58
CA GLY A 268 -16.33 14.62 12.68
C GLY A 268 -15.68 15.07 11.38
N LYS A 269 -16.05 14.47 10.23
CA LYS A 269 -15.58 14.89 8.91
C LYS A 269 -16.00 16.33 8.59
N TRP A 270 -17.21 16.73 8.94
CA TRP A 270 -17.68 18.11 8.78
C TRP A 270 -16.80 19.09 9.54
N ASN A 271 -16.55 18.85 10.83
CA ASN A 271 -15.70 19.70 11.67
C ASN A 271 -14.27 19.76 11.15
N TYR A 272 -13.74 18.63 10.69
CA TYR A 272 -12.42 18.54 10.08
C TYR A 272 -12.31 19.42 8.84
N PHE A 273 -13.24 19.31 7.88
CA PHE A 273 -13.23 20.17 6.70
C PHE A 273 -13.58 21.63 7.02
N TRP A 274 -14.38 21.89 8.05
CA TRP A 274 -14.65 23.24 8.50
C TRP A 274 -13.37 23.92 8.99
N ASN A 275 -12.60 23.23 9.83
CA ASN A 275 -11.28 23.69 10.28
C ASN A 275 -10.34 23.94 9.09
N GLN A 276 -10.21 22.97 8.18
CA GLN A 276 -9.31 23.07 7.04
C GLN A 276 -9.70 24.20 6.06
N ASP A 277 -10.96 24.26 5.64
CA ASP A 277 -11.37 25.12 4.54
C ASP A 277 -11.68 26.55 4.99
N PHE A 278 -12.33 26.71 6.15
CA PHE A 278 -12.83 27.99 6.62
C PHE A 278 -11.97 28.56 7.74
N THR A 279 -11.72 27.82 8.83
CA THR A 279 -10.91 28.34 9.96
C THR A 279 -9.48 28.63 9.54
N ALA A 280 -8.82 27.68 8.88
CA ALA A 280 -7.48 27.86 8.34
C ALA A 280 -7.49 28.63 7.00
N GLY A 281 -8.63 28.70 6.31
CA GLY A 281 -8.81 29.50 5.10
C GLY A 281 -8.25 28.89 3.82
N ASN A 282 -8.23 27.56 3.70
CA ASN A 282 -7.71 26.86 2.51
C ASN A 282 -8.71 26.75 1.35
N LEU A 283 -9.98 27.16 1.52
CA LEU A 283 -11.02 26.99 0.49
C LEU A 283 -10.66 27.64 -0.86
N LYS A 284 -10.01 28.81 -0.86
CA LYS A 284 -9.59 29.50 -2.09
C LYS A 284 -8.50 28.72 -2.84
N LEU A 285 -7.54 28.15 -2.10
CA LEU A 285 -6.46 27.33 -2.67
C LEU A 285 -7.02 26.07 -3.34
N LYS A 286 -7.95 25.37 -2.68
CA LYS A 286 -8.58 24.15 -3.21
C LYS A 286 -9.35 24.37 -4.52
N LYS A 287 -9.76 25.60 -4.79
CA LYS A 287 -10.44 25.98 -6.05
C LYS A 287 -9.47 26.21 -7.21
N LYS A 288 -8.17 26.39 -6.94
CA LYS A 288 -7.16 26.62 -7.99
C LYS A 288 -6.89 25.37 -8.83
N SER A 289 -6.82 24.20 -8.19
CA SER A 289 -6.65 22.92 -8.89
C SER A 289 -7.41 21.82 -8.18
N HIS A 290 -8.28 21.14 -8.94
CA HIS A 290 -9.04 19.99 -8.45
C HIS A 290 -8.36 18.65 -8.75
N MET A 291 -7.20 18.69 -9.41
CA MET A 291 -6.25 17.60 -9.48
C MET A 291 -5.45 17.55 -8.17
N LEU A 292 -4.88 18.69 -7.74
CA LEU A 292 -4.01 18.74 -6.56
C LEU A 292 -4.77 18.73 -5.22
N TYR A 293 -6.03 19.19 -5.21
CA TYR A 293 -6.80 19.36 -3.98
C TYR A 293 -8.22 18.80 -4.09
N ALA A 294 -8.52 17.80 -3.27
CA ALA A 294 -9.84 17.15 -3.21
C ALA A 294 -10.97 18.11 -2.82
N LYS A 295 -12.11 18.02 -3.51
CA LYS A 295 -13.30 18.85 -3.24
C LYS A 295 -14.03 18.39 -1.98
N THR A 296 -14.29 19.31 -1.04
CA THR A 296 -14.93 19.02 0.25
C THR A 296 -16.34 18.47 0.15
N TRP A 297 -17.24 19.16 -0.56
CA TRP A 297 -18.64 18.74 -0.65
C TRP A 297 -18.81 17.38 -1.36
N PRO A 298 -18.16 17.13 -2.51
CA PRO A 298 -18.08 15.80 -3.09
C PRO A 298 -17.53 14.74 -2.13
N TYR A 299 -16.51 15.07 -1.32
CA TYR A 299 -15.93 14.13 -0.35
C TYR A 299 -16.94 13.74 0.73
N LEU A 300 -17.63 14.72 1.33
CA LEU A 300 -18.66 14.47 2.33
C LEU A 300 -19.83 13.67 1.75
N LYS A 301 -20.31 14.04 0.56
CA LYS A 301 -21.37 13.31 -0.14
C LYS A 301 -20.95 11.87 -0.46
N TYR A 302 -19.71 11.69 -0.93
CA TYR A 302 -19.14 10.39 -1.23
C TYR A 302 -19.19 9.47 -0.01
N TYR A 303 -18.59 9.88 1.12
CA TYR A 303 -18.56 9.02 2.32
C TYR A 303 -19.95 8.78 2.91
N TRP A 304 -20.86 9.76 2.84
CA TRP A 304 -22.26 9.51 3.18
C TRP A 304 -22.85 8.36 2.35
N ASN A 305 -22.70 8.41 1.02
CA ASN A 305 -23.17 7.37 0.12
C ASN A 305 -22.51 6.02 0.38
N VAL A 306 -21.20 6.00 0.65
CA VAL A 306 -20.45 4.80 1.03
C VAL A 306 -21.07 4.13 2.24
N TYR A 307 -21.31 4.88 3.33
CA TYR A 307 -21.93 4.33 4.54
C TYR A 307 -23.34 3.81 4.27
N MET A 308 -24.15 4.52 3.47
CA MET A 308 -25.50 4.06 3.12
C MET A 308 -25.46 2.75 2.31
N ARG A 309 -24.58 2.66 1.31
CA ARG A 309 -24.39 1.45 0.50
C ARG A 309 -23.85 0.29 1.34
N LYS A 310 -22.85 0.53 2.18
CA LYS A 310 -22.29 -0.48 3.10
C LYS A 310 -23.36 -1.10 3.98
N ARG A 311 -24.22 -0.28 4.59
CA ARG A 311 -25.37 -0.77 5.38
C ARG A 311 -26.31 -1.66 4.58
N LYS A 312 -26.61 -1.29 3.33
CA LYS A 312 -27.47 -2.05 2.43
C LYS A 312 -26.85 -3.39 2.05
N PHE A 313 -25.54 -3.43 1.82
CA PHE A 313 -24.82 -4.61 1.35
C PHE A 313 -24.49 -5.63 2.45
N LEU A 314 -24.51 -5.23 3.72
CA LEU A 314 -24.29 -6.13 4.86
C LEU A 314 -25.52 -6.94 5.28
N VAL A 315 -26.66 -6.79 4.59
CA VAL A 315 -27.89 -7.56 4.80
C VAL A 315 -28.31 -8.23 3.49
N PRO A 316 -29.20 -9.25 3.51
CA PRO A 316 -29.70 -9.86 2.28
C PRO A 316 -30.20 -8.81 1.29
N ASN A 317 -29.67 -8.88 0.06
CA ASN A 317 -29.91 -7.90 -0.99
C ASN A 317 -29.84 -8.60 -2.37
N ASN A 318 -30.03 -7.86 -3.45
CA ASN A 318 -30.06 -8.39 -4.82
C ASN A 318 -28.72 -8.33 -5.56
N VAL A 319 -27.65 -7.92 -4.89
CA VAL A 319 -26.29 -7.76 -5.45
C VAL A 319 -25.41 -8.94 -5.06
N PHE A 320 -25.56 -9.44 -3.84
CA PHE A 320 -24.77 -10.52 -3.29
C PHE A 320 -25.64 -11.73 -2.98
N GLU A 321 -25.09 -12.92 -3.17
CA GLU A 321 -25.75 -14.19 -2.85
C GLU A 321 -24.94 -15.02 -1.84
N PRO A 322 -25.58 -15.88 -1.02
CA PRO A 322 -24.84 -16.81 -0.17
C PRO A 322 -24.11 -17.86 -1.01
N PRO A 323 -22.96 -18.39 -0.53
CA PRO A 323 -22.33 -19.55 -1.16
C PRO A 323 -23.25 -20.78 -1.13
N VAL A 324 -23.11 -21.65 -2.12
CA VAL A 324 -23.90 -22.88 -2.25
C VAL A 324 -23.07 -24.07 -1.83
N GLU A 325 -23.60 -24.88 -0.92
CA GLU A 325 -22.92 -26.07 -0.42
C GLU A 325 -22.70 -27.10 -1.53
N GLY A 326 -21.51 -27.71 -1.57
CA GLY A 326 -21.14 -28.73 -2.55
C GLY A 326 -20.70 -28.22 -3.93
N GLU A 327 -20.73 -26.91 -4.18
CA GLU A 327 -20.15 -26.36 -5.42
C GLU A 327 -18.62 -26.37 -5.38
N ASP A 328 -18.02 -26.81 -6.48
CA ASP A 328 -16.59 -26.65 -6.71
C ASP A 328 -16.33 -25.19 -7.14
N TYR A 329 -15.50 -24.46 -6.39
CA TYR A 329 -15.23 -23.06 -6.71
C TYR A 329 -13.77 -22.63 -6.55
N VAL A 330 -13.40 -21.60 -7.30
CA VAL A 330 -12.20 -20.80 -7.08
C VAL A 330 -12.59 -19.55 -6.29
N TYR A 331 -11.86 -19.28 -5.20
CA TYR A 331 -12.08 -18.10 -4.37
C TYR A 331 -11.29 -16.91 -4.90
N MET A 332 -11.96 -15.79 -5.16
CA MET A 332 -11.33 -14.56 -5.64
C MET A 332 -11.71 -13.36 -4.75
N PRO A 333 -10.91 -13.04 -3.72
CA PRO A 333 -11.08 -11.81 -2.97
C PRO A 333 -10.68 -10.60 -3.84
N LEU A 334 -11.55 -9.60 -3.87
CA LEU A 334 -11.28 -8.30 -4.49
C LEU A 334 -10.40 -7.43 -3.59
N HIS A 335 -9.79 -6.42 -4.19
CA HIS A 335 -8.84 -5.54 -3.51
C HIS A 335 -9.49 -4.21 -3.10
N LEU A 336 -8.88 -3.56 -2.12
CA LEU A 336 -9.14 -2.17 -1.82
C LEU A 336 -8.50 -1.32 -2.92
N ILE A 337 -9.30 -0.49 -3.60
CA ILE A 337 -8.78 0.45 -4.60
C ILE A 337 -9.29 1.87 -4.31
N PRO A 338 -8.45 2.90 -4.48
CA PRO A 338 -7.02 2.83 -4.84
C PRO A 338 -6.12 2.53 -3.62
N GLU A 339 -5.22 1.56 -3.75
CA GLU A 339 -4.18 1.19 -2.76
C GLU A 339 -2.89 0.79 -3.50
N SER A 340 -1.72 0.97 -2.88
CA SER A 340 -0.43 0.62 -3.48
C SER A 340 -0.30 -0.87 -3.81
N THR A 341 -0.98 -1.76 -3.08
CA THR A 341 -1.03 -3.20 -3.39
C THR A 341 -1.43 -3.46 -4.84
N VAL A 342 -2.37 -2.69 -5.38
CA VAL A 342 -2.81 -2.80 -6.78
C VAL A 342 -2.12 -1.77 -7.67
N PHE A 343 -2.14 -0.49 -7.30
CA PHE A 343 -1.71 0.61 -8.16
C PHE A 343 -0.17 0.70 -8.29
N VAL A 344 0.55 0.17 -7.30
CA VAL A 344 2.01 0.13 -7.31
C VAL A 344 2.51 -1.27 -7.69
N LYS A 345 1.98 -2.35 -7.11
CA LYS A 345 2.52 -3.71 -7.33
C LYS A 345 1.83 -4.53 -8.41
N GLY A 346 0.58 -4.21 -8.76
CA GLY A 346 -0.19 -4.90 -9.79
C GLY A 346 -0.80 -3.96 -10.83
N PRO A 347 -0.07 -2.95 -11.35
CA PRO A 347 -0.68 -1.83 -12.09
C PRO A 347 -1.35 -2.23 -13.41
N PHE A 348 -1.03 -3.40 -13.96
CA PHE A 348 -1.69 -3.94 -15.16
C PHE A 348 -3.04 -4.61 -14.88
N TYR A 349 -3.38 -4.86 -13.61
CA TYR A 349 -4.54 -5.65 -13.19
C TYR A 349 -5.56 -4.83 -12.40
N VAL A 350 -5.50 -3.49 -12.52
CA VAL A 350 -6.39 -2.57 -11.80
C VAL A 350 -7.86 -2.76 -12.22
N ASP A 351 -8.11 -3.13 -13.48
CA ASP A 351 -9.45 -3.54 -13.94
C ASP A 351 -9.77 -4.97 -13.47
N GLU A 352 -10.30 -5.05 -12.26
CA GLU A 352 -10.71 -6.33 -11.67
C GLU A 352 -11.86 -7.01 -12.42
N LEU A 353 -12.70 -6.30 -13.19
CA LEU A 353 -13.74 -6.95 -14.02
C LEU A 353 -13.11 -7.76 -15.15
N ASN A 354 -12.13 -7.17 -15.84
CA ASN A 354 -11.39 -7.89 -16.86
C ASN A 354 -10.74 -9.14 -16.27
N LEU A 355 -10.12 -9.01 -15.09
CA LEU A 355 -9.48 -10.14 -14.42
C LEU A 355 -10.47 -11.27 -14.06
N ILE A 356 -11.65 -10.93 -13.51
CA ILE A 356 -12.73 -11.88 -13.23
C ILE A 356 -13.12 -12.62 -14.51
N GLU A 357 -13.26 -11.90 -15.62
CA GLU A 357 -13.61 -12.49 -16.92
C GLU A 357 -12.55 -13.49 -17.40
N GLN A 358 -11.26 -13.16 -17.30
CA GLN A 358 -10.18 -14.06 -17.71
C GLN A 358 -10.12 -15.32 -16.85
N VAL A 359 -10.28 -15.20 -15.53
CA VAL A 359 -10.28 -16.36 -14.64
C VAL A 359 -11.50 -17.24 -14.89
N SER A 360 -12.69 -16.64 -15.07
CA SER A 360 -13.94 -17.35 -15.38
C SER A 360 -13.83 -18.23 -16.64
N LYS A 361 -13.21 -17.70 -17.72
CA LYS A 361 -12.97 -18.43 -18.98
C LYS A 361 -12.08 -19.66 -18.82
N ALA A 362 -11.20 -19.66 -17.83
CA ALA A 362 -10.23 -20.73 -17.61
C ALA A 362 -10.72 -21.83 -16.66
N LEU A 363 -11.92 -21.68 -16.08
CA LEU A 363 -12.46 -22.65 -15.14
C LEU A 363 -12.93 -23.95 -15.83
N PRO A 364 -12.70 -25.12 -15.21
CA PRO A 364 -13.31 -26.38 -15.62
C PRO A 364 -14.84 -26.32 -15.62
N VAL A 365 -15.48 -27.18 -16.42
CA VAL A 365 -16.93 -27.32 -16.45
C VAL A 365 -17.47 -27.68 -15.05
N GLY A 366 -18.54 -27.00 -14.64
CA GLY A 366 -19.19 -27.20 -13.33
C GLY A 366 -18.59 -26.36 -12.20
N TRP A 367 -17.39 -25.80 -12.37
CA TRP A 367 -16.78 -24.94 -11.37
C TRP A 367 -17.37 -23.52 -11.40
N LYS A 368 -17.29 -22.84 -10.26
CA LYS A 368 -17.69 -21.43 -10.09
C LYS A 368 -16.51 -20.54 -9.72
N LEU A 369 -16.61 -19.25 -10.03
CA LEU A 369 -15.73 -18.23 -9.49
C LEU A 369 -16.46 -17.46 -8.39
N TYR A 370 -16.03 -17.61 -7.14
CA TYR A 370 -16.62 -16.89 -6.01
C TYR A 370 -15.87 -15.58 -5.80
N VAL A 371 -16.47 -14.50 -6.26
CA VAL A 371 -15.94 -13.15 -6.14
C VAL A 371 -16.43 -12.52 -4.83
N LYS A 372 -15.51 -12.22 -3.92
CA LYS A 372 -15.83 -11.63 -2.61
C LYS A 372 -15.25 -10.23 -2.50
N GLU A 373 -16.09 -9.25 -2.21
CA GLU A 373 -15.64 -7.88 -1.95
C GLU A 373 -14.83 -7.77 -0.64
N HIS A 374 -13.88 -6.84 -0.62
CA HIS A 374 -13.11 -6.47 0.55
C HIS A 374 -13.97 -5.62 1.51
N GLN A 375 -13.88 -5.91 2.81
CA GLN A 375 -14.69 -5.28 3.85
C GLN A 375 -14.51 -3.75 3.90
N SER A 376 -13.29 -3.27 3.66
CA SER A 376 -12.98 -1.83 3.59
C SER A 376 -13.40 -1.17 2.27
N MET A 377 -13.64 -1.95 1.20
CA MET A 377 -14.11 -1.44 -0.09
C MET A 377 -15.64 -1.45 -0.20
N LEU A 378 -16.31 -2.15 0.72
CA LEU A 378 -17.75 -2.31 0.72
C LEU A 378 -18.47 -0.96 0.82
N GLY A 379 -19.21 -0.62 -0.23
CA GLY A 379 -19.93 0.64 -0.38
C GLY A 379 -19.18 1.71 -1.19
N GLU A 380 -17.86 1.61 -1.31
CA GLU A 380 -17.05 2.46 -2.21
C GLU A 380 -17.20 2.02 -3.67
N ARG A 381 -17.07 0.72 -3.94
CA ARG A 381 -17.20 0.18 -5.30
C ARG A 381 -18.59 0.42 -5.88
N ASP A 382 -18.64 0.82 -7.16
CA ASP A 382 -19.88 1.06 -7.87
C ASP A 382 -20.75 -0.21 -7.91
N PRO A 383 -22.03 -0.16 -7.51
CA PRO A 383 -22.95 -1.29 -7.64
C PRO A 383 -22.98 -1.95 -9.02
N GLU A 384 -22.77 -1.18 -10.09
CA GLU A 384 -22.74 -1.69 -11.47
C GLU A 384 -21.59 -2.68 -11.70
N PHE A 385 -20.46 -2.55 -10.98
CA PHE A 385 -19.37 -3.53 -11.03
C PHE A 385 -19.88 -4.92 -10.67
N TYR A 386 -20.59 -5.06 -9.55
CA TYR A 386 -21.04 -6.37 -9.09
C TYR A 386 -22.07 -6.98 -10.03
N LYS A 387 -22.95 -6.14 -10.59
CA LYS A 387 -23.93 -6.58 -11.59
C LYS A 387 -23.22 -7.15 -12.82
N LYS A 388 -22.24 -6.43 -13.38
CA LYS A 388 -21.44 -6.89 -14.52
C LYS A 388 -20.66 -8.17 -14.19
N ALA A 389 -20.08 -8.27 -13.00
CA ALA A 389 -19.40 -9.49 -12.56
C ALA A 389 -20.37 -10.69 -12.51
N ALA A 390 -21.58 -10.51 -11.99
CA ALA A 390 -22.60 -11.56 -11.91
C ALA A 390 -23.20 -11.96 -13.28
N GLU A 391 -23.11 -11.11 -14.29
CA GLU A 391 -23.51 -11.42 -15.67
C GLU A 391 -22.52 -12.36 -16.38
N ILE A 392 -21.27 -12.42 -15.91
CA ILE A 392 -20.26 -13.34 -16.45
C ILE A 392 -20.65 -14.78 -16.07
N ALA A 393 -20.71 -15.66 -17.08
CA ALA A 393 -21.04 -17.06 -16.88
C ALA A 393 -20.15 -17.68 -15.80
N ASN A 394 -20.70 -18.56 -14.95
CA ASN A 394 -20.02 -19.25 -13.83
C ASN A 394 -19.51 -18.37 -12.67
N VAL A 395 -19.72 -17.06 -12.69
CA VAL A 395 -19.34 -16.16 -11.59
C VAL A 395 -20.47 -16.03 -10.56
N ARG A 396 -20.11 -16.02 -9.28
CA ARG A 396 -20.98 -15.70 -8.14
C ARG A 396 -20.37 -14.57 -7.34
N VAL A 397 -21.11 -13.48 -7.15
CA VAL A 397 -20.68 -12.39 -6.25
C VAL A 397 -21.23 -12.69 -4.86
N VAL A 398 -20.35 -13.12 -3.95
CA VAL A 398 -20.77 -13.73 -2.69
C VAL A 398 -20.95 -12.71 -1.56
N GLN A 399 -21.89 -13.01 -0.65
CA GLN A 399 -22.19 -12.19 0.53
C GLN A 399 -20.96 -12.04 1.42
N VAL A 400 -20.48 -10.79 1.55
CA VAL A 400 -19.19 -10.44 2.18
C VAL A 400 -19.06 -10.91 3.62
N ASN A 401 -20.16 -10.89 4.37
CA ASN A 401 -20.21 -11.25 5.79
C ASN A 401 -20.82 -12.64 6.06
N TYR A 402 -20.89 -13.53 5.05
CA TYR A 402 -21.37 -14.90 5.24
C TYR A 402 -20.47 -15.68 6.21
N TYR A 403 -19.15 -15.67 5.98
CA TYR A 403 -18.16 -16.06 6.98
C TYR A 403 -17.48 -14.81 7.55
N LYS A 404 -17.23 -14.83 8.87
CA LYS A 404 -16.49 -13.77 9.58
C LYS A 404 -14.97 -14.01 9.60
N ASP A 405 -14.53 -15.14 9.04
CA ASP A 405 -13.12 -15.55 8.96
C ASP A 405 -12.78 -15.91 7.49
N PRO A 406 -11.55 -15.66 7.01
CA PRO A 406 -11.12 -16.07 5.67
C PRO A 406 -10.95 -17.58 5.50
N LYS A 407 -10.64 -18.34 6.57
CA LYS A 407 -10.34 -19.78 6.51
C LYS A 407 -11.43 -20.59 5.80
N PRO A 408 -12.74 -20.46 6.12
CA PRO A 408 -13.77 -21.25 5.45
C PRO A 408 -13.88 -20.98 3.94
N TRP A 409 -13.61 -19.75 3.49
CA TRP A 409 -13.55 -19.43 2.06
C TRP A 409 -12.39 -20.15 1.37
N ILE A 410 -11.26 -20.32 2.05
CA ILE A 410 -10.06 -20.92 1.48
C ILE A 410 -10.07 -22.45 1.59
N THR A 411 -10.50 -23.02 2.72
CA THR A 411 -10.50 -24.47 2.92
C THR A 411 -11.50 -25.17 2.01
N ASN A 412 -12.65 -24.54 1.75
CA ASN A 412 -13.74 -25.13 0.96
C ASN A 412 -13.56 -24.90 -0.55
N CYS A 413 -12.66 -24.03 -0.98
CA CYS A 413 -12.38 -23.81 -2.41
C CYS A 413 -11.41 -24.85 -2.99
N LYS A 414 -11.36 -24.92 -4.33
CA LYS A 414 -10.34 -25.67 -5.08
C LYS A 414 -9.01 -24.93 -5.14
N GLY A 415 -9.04 -23.60 -5.19
CA GLY A 415 -7.86 -22.75 -5.13
C GLY A 415 -8.25 -21.28 -5.05
N VAL A 416 -7.25 -20.43 -4.83
CA VAL A 416 -7.44 -18.99 -4.66
C VAL A 416 -6.85 -18.22 -5.85
N ALA A 417 -7.52 -17.17 -6.29
CA ALA A 417 -7.00 -16.24 -7.30
C ALA A 417 -7.03 -14.81 -6.75
N THR A 418 -5.92 -14.07 -6.85
CA THR A 418 -5.85 -12.68 -6.35
C THR A 418 -4.77 -11.91 -7.10
N ILE A 419 -4.77 -10.56 -7.05
CA ILE A 419 -3.73 -9.76 -7.71
C ILE A 419 -2.46 -9.86 -6.87
N THR A 420 -2.50 -9.27 -5.68
CA THR A 420 -1.39 -9.24 -4.70
C THR A 420 -1.90 -9.50 -3.28
N GLY A 421 -3.15 -9.95 -3.14
CA GLY A 421 -3.85 -10.06 -1.86
C GLY A 421 -3.31 -11.18 -0.96
N THR A 422 -3.52 -11.01 0.35
CA THR A 422 -3.06 -11.98 1.36
C THR A 422 -3.79 -13.31 1.31
N GLY A 423 -4.93 -13.41 0.62
CA GLY A 423 -5.65 -14.67 0.45
C GLY A 423 -4.81 -15.77 -0.20
N ALA A 424 -3.85 -15.42 -1.07
CA ALA A 424 -2.90 -16.39 -1.64
C ALA A 424 -1.84 -16.86 -0.64
N TYR A 425 -1.37 -15.95 0.24
CA TYR A 425 -0.47 -16.29 1.35
C TYR A 425 -1.17 -17.23 2.36
N GLU A 426 -2.39 -16.88 2.78
CA GLU A 426 -3.22 -17.68 3.68
C GLU A 426 -3.52 -19.07 3.07
N ALA A 427 -3.78 -19.13 1.76
CA ALA A 427 -3.97 -20.38 1.03
C ALA A 427 -2.72 -21.26 1.07
N ALA A 428 -1.53 -20.71 0.84
CA ALA A 428 -0.28 -21.47 0.90
C ALA A 428 -0.08 -22.09 2.29
N LEU A 429 -0.27 -21.32 3.36
CA LEU A 429 -0.16 -21.84 4.73
C LEU A 429 -1.20 -22.94 5.03
N LEU A 430 -2.41 -22.83 4.46
CA LEU A 430 -3.46 -23.84 4.57
C LEU A 430 -3.26 -25.07 3.65
N GLY A 431 -2.15 -25.16 2.91
CA GLY A 431 -1.91 -26.27 1.98
C GLY A 431 -2.84 -26.23 0.76
N LYS A 432 -3.22 -25.04 0.30
CA LYS A 432 -4.04 -24.79 -0.88
C LYS A 432 -3.23 -24.09 -1.95
N ARG A 433 -3.51 -24.43 -3.21
CA ARG A 433 -2.92 -23.76 -4.36
C ARG A 433 -3.58 -22.41 -4.60
N SER A 434 -2.79 -21.45 -5.05
CA SER A 434 -3.24 -20.11 -5.41
C SER A 434 -2.50 -19.55 -6.62
N ILE A 435 -3.13 -18.58 -7.27
CA ILE A 435 -2.51 -17.78 -8.32
C ILE A 435 -2.46 -16.31 -7.92
N VAL A 436 -1.38 -15.64 -8.31
CA VAL A 436 -1.16 -14.20 -8.12
C VAL A 436 -0.81 -13.49 -9.43
N PHE A 437 -1.30 -12.27 -9.59
CA PHE A 437 -1.06 -11.44 -10.78
C PHE A 437 -0.06 -10.29 -10.55
N GLY A 438 0.38 -10.03 -9.32
CA GLY A 438 1.51 -9.13 -9.02
C GLY A 438 2.69 -9.88 -8.40
N ASP A 439 3.88 -9.28 -8.49
CA ASP A 439 5.09 -9.83 -7.89
C ASP A 439 5.08 -9.56 -6.38
N VAL A 440 4.88 -10.62 -5.61
CA VAL A 440 4.75 -10.58 -4.14
C VAL A 440 5.74 -11.56 -3.50
N PRO A 441 6.36 -11.24 -2.35
CA PRO A 441 7.38 -12.10 -1.74
C PRO A 441 6.91 -13.53 -1.48
N PHE A 442 5.67 -13.71 -1.03
CA PHE A 442 5.10 -15.03 -0.76
C PHE A 442 4.83 -15.87 -2.01
N SER A 443 5.03 -15.34 -3.22
CA SER A 443 5.00 -16.14 -4.45
C SER A 443 6.18 -17.10 -4.59
N LEU A 444 7.18 -17.01 -3.70
CA LEU A 444 8.28 -17.98 -3.61
C LEU A 444 7.85 -19.32 -3.00
N MET A 445 6.79 -19.35 -2.19
CA MET A 445 6.32 -20.58 -1.53
C MET A 445 5.69 -21.55 -2.54
N ASP A 446 5.88 -22.85 -2.30
CA ASP A 446 5.20 -23.87 -3.08
C ASP A 446 3.69 -23.74 -2.93
N GLY A 447 2.99 -23.81 -4.06
CA GLY A 447 1.53 -23.67 -4.13
C GLY A 447 1.06 -22.27 -4.50
N VAL A 448 1.92 -21.25 -4.52
CA VAL A 448 1.60 -19.93 -5.07
C VAL A 448 2.21 -19.81 -6.47
N THR A 449 1.39 -19.56 -7.49
CA THR A 449 1.88 -19.42 -8.87
C THR A 449 1.67 -18.01 -9.41
N ARG A 450 2.74 -17.35 -9.83
CA ARG A 450 2.71 -16.03 -10.47
C ARG A 450 2.34 -16.15 -11.96
N ILE A 451 1.18 -15.61 -12.35
CA ILE A 451 0.66 -15.68 -13.73
C ILE A 451 1.10 -14.50 -14.58
N ARG A 452 1.96 -14.74 -15.58
CA ARG A 452 2.43 -13.69 -16.50
C ARG A 452 1.61 -13.58 -17.80
N SER A 453 0.90 -14.63 -18.18
CA SER A 453 -0.03 -14.65 -19.31
C SER A 453 -1.36 -15.27 -18.90
N TYR A 454 -2.48 -14.69 -19.34
CA TYR A 454 -3.80 -15.29 -19.11
C TYR A 454 -3.96 -16.66 -19.79
N GLU A 455 -3.18 -16.94 -20.83
CA GLU A 455 -3.18 -18.25 -21.52
C GLU A 455 -2.66 -19.39 -20.63
N ASP A 456 -1.91 -19.07 -19.57
CA ASP A 456 -1.44 -20.06 -18.60
C ASP A 456 -2.53 -20.48 -17.59
N LEU A 457 -3.61 -19.70 -17.46
CA LEU A 457 -4.65 -19.93 -16.46
C LEU A 457 -5.25 -21.34 -16.53
N PRO A 458 -5.66 -21.88 -17.70
CA PRO A 458 -6.23 -23.24 -17.77
C PRO A 458 -5.23 -24.32 -17.32
N LYS A 459 -3.93 -24.12 -17.58
CA LYS A 459 -2.90 -25.07 -17.14
C LYS A 459 -2.78 -25.07 -15.63
N VAL A 460 -2.70 -23.90 -15.01
CA VAL A 460 -2.48 -23.77 -13.56
C VAL A 460 -3.75 -24.13 -12.76
N ILE A 461 -4.93 -23.72 -13.23
CA ILE A 461 -6.21 -24.02 -12.56
C ILE A 461 -6.51 -25.52 -12.56
N ARG A 462 -6.01 -26.31 -13.53
CA ARG A 462 -6.12 -27.78 -13.50
C ARG A 462 -5.41 -28.44 -12.32
N GLU A 463 -4.45 -27.76 -11.71
CA GLU A 463 -3.77 -28.25 -10.51
C GLU A 463 -4.55 -27.94 -9.22
N PHE A 464 -5.53 -27.04 -9.27
CA PHE A 464 -6.37 -26.71 -8.12
C PHE A 464 -7.17 -27.94 -7.65
N GLY A 465 -7.39 -28.01 -6.34
CA GLY A 465 -8.01 -29.15 -5.67
C GLY A 465 -7.09 -30.35 -5.45
N LYS A 466 -5.92 -30.43 -6.11
CA LYS A 466 -4.92 -31.46 -5.82
C LYS A 466 -4.18 -31.14 -4.52
N PRO A 467 -3.91 -32.14 -3.67
CA PRO A 467 -3.08 -31.95 -2.48
C PRO A 467 -1.71 -31.35 -2.82
N ILE A 468 -1.15 -30.60 -1.88
CA ILE A 468 0.21 -30.11 -1.92
C ILE A 468 0.84 -30.31 -0.53
N GLU A 469 2.04 -30.88 -0.51
CA GLU A 469 2.92 -30.79 0.65
C GLU A 469 3.82 -29.57 0.40
N ASN A 470 3.66 -28.53 1.21
CA ASN A 470 4.43 -27.30 1.09
C ASN A 470 4.91 -26.78 2.45
N THR A 471 4.81 -27.59 3.51
CA THR A 471 5.13 -27.14 4.88
C THR A 471 6.57 -26.66 4.98
N HIS A 472 7.49 -27.40 4.36
CA HIS A 472 8.90 -27.03 4.28
C HIS A 472 9.11 -25.68 3.57
N SER A 473 8.57 -25.51 2.37
CA SER A 473 8.70 -24.27 1.59
C SER A 473 8.10 -23.05 2.29
N CYS A 474 6.98 -23.24 3.01
CA CYS A 474 6.34 -22.21 3.80
C CYS A 474 7.21 -21.83 5.02
N ALA A 475 7.82 -22.82 5.69
CA ALA A 475 8.69 -22.57 6.84
C ALA A 475 9.95 -21.80 6.43
N ALA A 476 10.56 -22.19 5.31
CA ALA A 476 11.69 -21.48 4.72
C ALA A 476 11.34 -20.02 4.42
N TYR A 477 10.12 -19.74 3.94
CA TYR A 477 9.66 -18.36 3.73
C TYR A 477 9.50 -17.59 5.04
N LEU A 478 8.92 -18.19 6.09
CA LEU A 478 8.79 -17.52 7.39
C LEU A 478 10.16 -17.20 8.00
N GLU A 479 11.12 -18.12 7.93
CA GLU A 479 12.50 -17.89 8.39
C GLU A 479 13.21 -16.83 7.54
N ALA A 480 13.00 -16.81 6.23
CA ALA A 480 13.52 -15.76 5.37
C ALA A 480 12.96 -14.38 5.74
N VAL A 481 11.68 -14.29 6.09
CA VAL A 481 11.07 -13.03 6.58
C VAL A 481 11.69 -12.58 7.91
N LYS A 482 11.89 -13.50 8.87
CA LYS A 482 12.55 -13.21 10.15
C LYS A 482 14.00 -12.74 9.95
N GLU A 483 14.76 -13.44 9.10
CA GLU A 483 16.16 -13.10 8.82
C GLU A 483 16.29 -11.80 8.01
N ALA A 484 15.42 -11.56 7.05
CA ALA A 484 15.43 -10.33 6.26
C ALA A 484 15.01 -9.11 7.09
N GLY A 485 14.01 -9.26 7.96
CA GLY A 485 13.27 -8.16 8.54
C GLY A 485 13.50 -7.85 10.02
N SER A 486 12.66 -6.97 10.54
CA SER A 486 12.53 -6.62 11.96
C SER A 486 11.04 -6.45 12.31
N GLU A 487 10.68 -6.58 13.58
CA GLU A 487 9.30 -6.40 14.05
C GLU A 487 8.92 -4.92 14.18
N VAL A 488 8.60 -4.28 13.05
CA VAL A 488 8.26 -2.84 13.03
C VAL A 488 6.76 -2.65 13.17
N LYS A 489 6.30 -2.09 14.29
CA LYS A 489 4.86 -1.84 14.56
C LYS A 489 4.41 -0.46 14.05
N ILE A 490 4.46 -0.24 12.74
CA ILE A 490 4.21 1.07 12.10
C ILE A 490 2.90 1.74 12.59
N ASN A 491 1.79 1.01 12.68
CA ASN A 491 0.51 1.59 13.12
C ASN A 491 0.52 2.01 14.58
N GLU A 492 1.14 1.22 15.47
CA GLU A 492 1.27 1.55 16.89
C GLU A 492 2.18 2.77 17.06
N LEU A 493 3.28 2.85 16.30
CA LEU A 493 4.15 4.04 16.24
C LEU A 493 3.42 5.29 15.75
N MET A 494 2.64 5.21 14.66
CA MET A 494 1.90 6.37 14.15
C MET A 494 0.86 6.88 15.16
N ASN A 495 0.15 5.97 15.83
CA ASN A 495 -0.84 6.32 16.84
C ASN A 495 -0.20 6.89 18.11
N GLY A 496 0.88 6.26 18.60
CA GLY A 496 1.63 6.76 19.76
C GLY A 496 2.18 8.16 19.52
N ALA A 497 2.78 8.38 18.34
CA ALA A 497 3.27 9.69 17.93
C ALA A 497 2.16 10.76 17.89
N GLU A 498 0.98 10.42 17.38
CA GLU A 498 -0.18 11.33 17.38
C GLU A 498 -0.64 11.70 18.78
N GLU A 499 -0.69 10.74 19.72
CA GLU A 499 -1.08 11.02 21.10
C GLU A 499 -0.03 11.91 21.82
N ILE A 500 1.26 11.73 21.50
CA ILE A 500 2.35 12.56 22.02
C ILE A 500 2.25 13.99 21.49
N PHE A 501 2.13 14.17 20.16
CA PHE A 501 2.00 15.50 19.55
C PHE A 501 0.76 16.25 20.04
N ALA A 502 -0.34 15.54 20.25
CA ALA A 502 -1.55 16.14 20.81
C ALA A 502 -1.49 16.42 22.33
N GLY A 503 -0.36 16.13 23.00
CA GLY A 503 -0.18 16.32 24.44
C GLY A 503 -1.03 15.39 25.32
N ARG A 504 -1.57 14.29 24.75
CA ARG A 504 -2.39 13.31 25.45
C ARG A 504 -1.55 12.17 26.05
N ALA A 505 -0.36 11.95 25.53
CA ALA A 505 0.63 11.01 26.03
C ALA A 505 2.02 11.67 26.13
N LYS A 506 2.98 10.96 26.74
CA LYS A 506 4.41 11.29 26.71
C LYS A 506 5.16 10.11 26.12
N GLU A 507 6.38 10.35 25.64
CA GLU A 507 7.31 9.27 25.30
C GLU A 507 7.54 8.39 26.54
N ASP A 508 7.49 7.08 26.33
CA ASP A 508 7.70 6.05 27.33
C ASP A 508 8.61 4.94 26.77
N GLU A 509 9.04 4.02 27.64
CA GLU A 509 9.96 2.95 27.28
C GLU A 509 9.41 2.03 26.17
N GLU A 510 8.09 1.87 26.06
CA GLU A 510 7.46 1.04 25.03
C GLU A 510 7.54 1.73 23.66
N PHE A 511 7.21 3.02 23.59
CA PHE A 511 7.33 3.81 22.37
C PHE A 511 8.78 3.92 21.90
N ASP A 512 9.71 4.18 22.82
CA ASP A 512 11.14 4.24 22.54
C ASP A 512 11.66 2.90 22.02
N GLY A 513 11.23 1.77 22.62
CA GLY A 513 11.56 0.44 22.14
C GLY A 513 11.07 0.16 20.71
N MET A 514 9.86 0.61 20.36
CA MET A 514 9.36 0.50 18.99
C MET A 514 10.13 1.37 18.00
N LEU A 515 10.56 2.57 18.40
CA LEU A 515 11.40 3.45 17.59
C LEU A 515 12.79 2.87 17.37
N GLU A 516 13.38 2.25 18.39
CA GLU A 516 14.66 1.55 18.27
C GLU A 516 14.60 0.41 17.26
N GLU A 517 13.52 -0.38 17.26
CA GLU A 517 13.30 -1.43 16.26
C GLU A 517 13.12 -0.87 14.84
N LEU A 518 12.47 0.30 14.70
CA LEU A 518 12.41 0.98 13.41
C LEU A 518 13.80 1.48 12.96
N LEU A 519 14.63 1.99 13.86
CA LEU A 519 16.01 2.36 13.52
C LEU A 519 16.82 1.13 13.10
N ARG A 520 16.71 0.03 13.84
CA ARG A 520 17.37 -1.25 13.49
C ARG A 520 16.95 -1.76 12.13
N PHE A 521 15.68 -1.62 11.77
CA PHE A 521 15.19 -1.96 10.43
C PHE A 521 15.96 -1.20 9.33
N TYR A 522 16.16 0.12 9.49
CA TYR A 522 16.93 0.91 8.53
C TYR A 522 18.42 0.57 8.53
N GLU A 523 19.01 0.38 9.71
CA GLU A 523 20.40 -0.06 9.85
C GLU A 523 20.65 -1.39 9.14
N LYS A 524 19.73 -2.34 9.28
CA LYS A 524 19.80 -3.65 8.63
C LYS A 524 19.71 -3.53 7.10
N GLY A 525 18.88 -2.61 6.60
CA GLY A 525 18.83 -2.27 5.18
C GLY A 525 20.14 -1.65 4.70
N TYR A 526 20.65 -0.64 5.40
CA TYR A 526 21.87 0.04 5.02
C TYR A 526 23.10 -0.88 5.05
N GLN A 527 23.18 -1.80 6.03
CA GLN A 527 24.25 -2.81 6.06
C GLN A 527 24.23 -3.69 4.80
N ARG A 528 23.05 -4.17 4.39
CA ARG A 528 22.93 -4.99 3.16
C ARG A 528 23.36 -4.25 1.90
N TRP A 529 23.08 -2.95 1.86
CA TRP A 529 23.55 -2.10 0.78
C TRP A 529 25.09 -2.02 0.77
N LEU A 530 25.73 -1.81 1.93
CA LEU A 530 27.19 -1.79 2.05
C LEU A 530 27.83 -3.14 1.68
N ASP A 531 27.16 -4.25 1.98
CA ASP A 531 27.61 -5.61 1.65
C ASP A 531 27.45 -5.94 0.15
N GLY A 532 26.80 -5.07 -0.64
CA GLY A 532 26.59 -5.26 -2.07
C GLY A 532 25.50 -6.28 -2.42
N GLY A 533 24.66 -6.70 -1.46
CA GLY A 533 23.66 -7.74 -1.68
C GLY A 533 22.40 -7.31 -2.42
N VAL A 534 22.26 -6.02 -2.72
CA VAL A 534 21.00 -5.38 -3.14
C VAL A 534 20.91 -5.10 -4.64
N ARG A 535 22.05 -4.94 -5.32
CA ARG A 535 22.13 -4.60 -6.74
C ARG A 535 22.73 -5.72 -7.57
#